data_AF-A0A497VAZ4-F1
#
_entry.id   AF-A0A497VAZ4-F1
#
_cell.length_a   1.000
_cell.length_b   1.000
_cell.length_c   1.000
_cell.angle_alpha   90.00
_cell.angle_beta   90.00
_cell.angle_gamma   90.00
#
_symmetry.space_group_name_H-M   'P 1'
#
loop_
_entity.id
_entity.type
_entity.pdbx_description
1 polymer ?
#
loop_
_entity_poly.entity_id
_entity_poly.type
_entity_poly.pdbx_seq_one_letter_code
_entity_poly.pdbx_strand_id
1 'polypeptide(L)' 'MPDCTSRSHPVPNARRQDQAGAREGNRKIEAKAVARILDAKTRAVVGHLFEWNTGQIEPKWTDDIEREDVIYDYA' A
#
# COMPACT_ATOMS: atom_id res chain seq x y z
N MET A 1 65.83 -4.08 7.85
CA MET A 1 65.55 -5.32 7.10
C MET A 1 65.94 -6.50 7.98
N PRO A 2 64.95 -7.27 8.46
CA PRO A 2 64.92 -8.71 8.20
C PRO A 2 63.57 -9.16 7.59
N ASP A 3 63.60 -10.36 7.00
CA ASP A 3 62.67 -10.93 6.01
C ASP A 3 61.73 -12.02 6.60
N CYS A 4 60.87 -12.58 5.73
CA CYS A 4 60.20 -13.88 5.80
C CYS A 4 58.80 -14.00 6.45
N THR A 5 57.79 -13.78 5.59
CA THR A 5 56.72 -14.75 5.23
C THR A 5 56.22 -15.74 6.28
N SER A 6 54.98 -15.55 6.72
CA SER A 6 54.11 -16.55 7.34
C SER A 6 52.69 -15.97 7.37
N ARG A 7 51.57 -16.61 7.03
CA ARG A 7 51.19 -17.88 6.41
C ARG A 7 49.66 -17.75 6.22
N SER A 8 49.16 -18.10 5.04
CA SER A 8 47.79 -18.52 4.71
C SER A 8 46.58 -17.91 5.42
N HIS A 9 45.73 -17.21 4.65
CA HIS A 9 44.31 -17.58 4.56
C HIS A 9 43.85 -17.40 3.09
N PRO A 10 43.57 -18.49 2.35
CA PRO A 10 42.82 -18.40 1.11
C PRO A 10 41.32 -18.43 1.43
N VAL A 11 40.54 -17.51 0.87
CA VAL A 11 39.16 -17.79 0.44
C VAL A 11 38.81 -16.87 -0.72
N PRO A 12 38.53 -17.43 -1.92
CA PRO A 12 37.96 -16.67 -3.01
C PRO A 12 36.43 -16.60 -2.85
N ASN A 13 35.87 -15.47 -3.29
CA ASN A 13 34.61 -15.37 -4.00
C ASN A 13 33.32 -15.87 -3.29
N ALA A 14 32.53 -14.94 -2.76
CA ALA A 14 31.07 -15.06 -2.83
C ALA A 14 30.40 -13.70 -2.63
N ARG A 15 29.74 -13.26 -3.71
CA ARG A 15 28.61 -12.32 -3.74
C ARG A 15 27.85 -12.24 -2.42
N ARG A 16 27.77 -11.04 -1.86
CA ARG A 16 26.48 -10.44 -1.48
C ARG A 16 26.48 -8.96 -1.88
N GLN A 17 26.29 -8.75 -3.17
CA GLN A 17 25.33 -7.72 -3.58
C GLN A 17 23.99 -8.07 -2.91
N ASP A 18 23.24 -7.02 -2.59
CA ASP A 18 21.87 -7.09 -2.09
C ASP A 18 21.72 -7.34 -0.59
N GLN A 19 21.87 -6.25 0.17
CA GLN A 19 20.75 -5.94 1.07
C GLN A 19 20.10 -4.68 0.53
N ALA A 20 19.23 -4.88 -0.46
CA ALA A 20 18.07 -4.04 -0.66
C ALA A 20 17.22 -4.09 0.63
N GLY A 21 17.58 -3.29 1.63
CA GLY A 21 16.70 -2.96 2.75
C GLY A 21 15.62 -1.93 2.37
N ALA A 22 15.51 -1.59 1.09
CA ALA A 22 14.35 -0.89 0.56
C ALA A 22 13.22 -1.90 0.40
N ARG A 23 12.47 -2.18 1.48
CA ARG A 23 11.07 -2.65 1.50
C ARG A 23 10.76 -3.29 2.86
N GLU A 24 10.56 -2.50 3.88
CA GLU A 24 9.69 -2.94 4.97
C GLU A 24 8.79 -1.78 5.38
N GLY A 25 7.52 -1.90 5.02
CA GLY A 25 6.45 -1.18 5.70
C GLY A 25 6.24 0.27 5.31
N ASN A 26 6.15 0.59 4.01
CA ASN A 26 5.11 1.54 3.64
C ASN A 26 3.80 0.94 4.17
N ARG A 27 3.35 1.37 5.35
CA ARG A 27 2.03 1.09 5.90
C ARG A 27 1.05 1.62 4.86
N LYS A 28 0.71 0.79 3.88
CA LYS A 28 -0.47 0.97 3.08
C LYS A 28 -1.58 0.96 4.09
N ILE A 29 -2.11 2.14 4.39
CA ILE A 29 -3.36 2.26 5.10
C ILE A 29 -4.37 1.74 4.07
N GLU A 30 -4.60 0.44 4.07
CA GLU A 30 -5.43 -0.23 3.07
C GLU A 30 -6.87 0.19 3.32
N ALA A 31 -7.34 1.16 2.54
CA ALA A 31 -8.75 1.48 2.41
C ALA A 31 -9.40 0.40 1.54
N LYS A 32 -10.31 -0.39 2.10
CA LYS A 32 -11.11 -1.35 1.36
C LYS A 32 -12.37 -0.67 0.87
N ALA A 33 -12.62 -0.69 -0.44
CA ALA A 33 -13.92 -0.27 -0.96
C ALA A 33 -14.97 -1.30 -0.49
N VAL A 34 -15.86 -0.89 0.43
CA VAL A 34 -16.90 -1.74 1.02
C VAL A 34 -18.25 -1.53 0.35
N ALA A 35 -18.50 -0.33 -0.17
CA ALA A 35 -19.72 -0.03 -0.91
C ALA A 35 -19.45 0.93 -2.05
N ARG A 36 -20.29 0.87 -3.08
CA ARG A 36 -20.36 1.89 -4.12
C ARG A 36 -21.47 2.86 -3.77
N ILE A 37 -21.19 4.14 -3.88
CA ILE A 37 -22.17 5.20 -3.71
C ILE A 37 -22.74 5.48 -5.09
N LEU A 38 -24.02 5.18 -5.26
CA LEU A 38 -24.77 5.39 -6.48
C LEU A 38 -25.69 6.59 -6.31
N ASP A 39 -25.86 7.39 -7.34
CA ASP A 39 -26.89 8.43 -7.37
C ASP A 39 -28.28 7.80 -7.42
N ALA A 40 -29.23 8.23 -6.58
CA ALA A 40 -30.55 7.61 -6.55
C ALA A 40 -31.37 7.89 -7.82
N LYS A 41 -31.13 9.02 -8.50
CA LYS A 41 -31.89 9.42 -9.69
C LYS A 41 -31.39 8.71 -10.96
N THR A 42 -30.09 8.61 -11.12
CA THR A 42 -29.42 8.13 -12.34
C THR A 42 -28.80 6.74 -12.19
N ARG A 43 -28.68 6.22 -10.95
CA ARG A 43 -27.96 4.98 -10.61
C ARG A 43 -26.49 5.00 -11.05
N ALA A 44 -25.93 6.18 -11.34
CA ALA A 44 -24.52 6.33 -11.69
C ALA A 44 -23.65 6.23 -10.44
N VAL A 45 -22.45 5.66 -10.56
CA VAL A 45 -21.47 5.62 -9.46
C VAL A 45 -20.93 7.03 -9.23
N VAL A 46 -21.35 7.66 -8.14
CA VAL A 46 -20.94 9.00 -7.71
C VAL A 46 -19.89 8.99 -6.60
N GLY A 47 -19.56 7.81 -6.09
CA GLY A 47 -18.51 7.66 -5.09
C GLY A 47 -18.30 6.22 -4.66
N HIS A 48 -17.38 6.03 -3.73
CA HIS A 48 -17.12 4.74 -3.09
C HIS A 48 -16.99 4.97 -1.60
N LEU A 49 -17.59 4.07 -0.82
CA LEU A 49 -17.42 4.02 0.61
C LEU A 49 -16.18 3.18 0.91
N PHE A 50 -15.19 3.79 1.53
CA PHE A 50 -13.97 3.11 1.93
C PHE A 50 -14.00 2.84 3.42
N GLU A 51 -13.86 1.58 3.80
CA GLU A 51 -13.56 1.19 5.16
C GLU A 51 -12.05 1.10 5.32
N TRP A 52 -11.53 1.92 6.22
CA TRP A 52 -10.16 1.86 6.64
C TRP A 52 -9.99 0.74 7.67
N ASN A 53 -8.83 0.08 7.67
CA ASN A 53 -8.46 -0.93 8.67
C ASN A 53 -8.48 -0.38 10.12
N THR A 54 -8.57 0.94 10.31
CA THR A 54 -8.78 1.58 11.61
C THR A 54 -10.24 1.52 12.10
N GLY A 55 -11.16 0.93 11.32
CA GLY A 55 -12.60 0.93 11.59
C GLY A 55 -13.29 2.25 11.23
N GLN A 56 -12.58 3.18 10.61
CA GLN A 56 -13.15 4.41 10.08
C GLN A 56 -13.75 4.13 8.70
N ILE A 57 -14.94 4.66 8.46
CA ILE A 57 -15.60 4.58 7.17
C ILE A 57 -15.65 5.99 6.61
N GLU A 58 -15.01 6.20 5.46
CA GLU A 58 -15.03 7.48 4.77
C GLU A 58 -15.67 7.36 3.37
N PRO A 59 -16.71 8.14 3.09
CA PRO A 59 -17.24 8.25 1.73
C PRO A 59 -16.28 9.08 0.89
N LYS A 60 -15.83 8.50 -0.23
CA LYS A 60 -15.06 9.20 -1.24
C LYS A 60 -15.93 9.47 -2.45
N TRP A 61 -16.34 10.72 -2.57
CA TRP A 61 -17.14 11.24 -3.68
C TRP A 61 -16.25 11.45 -4.92
N THR A 62 -16.78 11.11 -6.09
CA THR A 62 -16.07 11.29 -7.37
C THR A 62 -16.03 12.76 -7.79
N ASP A 63 -17.11 13.50 -7.54
CA ASP A 63 -17.30 14.88 -8.02
C ASP A 63 -17.11 15.95 -6.92
N ASP A 64 -16.66 15.56 -5.72
CA ASP A 64 -16.55 16.45 -4.54
C ASP A 64 -17.88 17.10 -4.11
N ILE A 65 -19.00 16.66 -4.70
CA ILE A 65 -20.36 17.09 -4.38
C ILE A 65 -20.98 16.04 -3.48
N GLU A 66 -21.23 16.37 -2.21
CA GLU A 66 -22.07 15.54 -1.35
C GLU A 66 -23.48 15.50 -1.93
N ARG A 67 -24.03 14.30 -2.11
CA ARG A 67 -25.40 14.11 -2.58
C ARG A 67 -26.21 13.47 -1.47
N GLU A 68 -27.34 14.07 -1.15
CA GLU A 68 -28.27 13.56 -0.13
C GLU A 68 -29.06 12.35 -0.67
N ASP A 69 -29.42 12.37 -1.95
CA ASP A 69 -30.15 11.31 -2.65
C ASP A 69 -29.19 10.24 -3.22
N VAL A 70 -28.57 9.47 -2.34
CA VAL A 70 -27.62 8.41 -2.74
C VAL A 70 -28.02 7.03 -2.22
N ILE A 71 -27.69 6.01 -3.00
CA ILE A 71 -27.90 4.61 -2.69
C ILE A 71 -26.53 3.99 -2.44
N TYR A 72 -26.34 3.44 -1.24
CA TYR A 72 -25.15 2.67 -0.90
C TYR A 72 -25.37 1.21 -1.31
N ASP A 73 -24.61 0.77 -2.31
CA ASP A 73 -24.60 -0.60 -2.81
C ASP A 73 -23.44 -1.35 -2.14
N TYR A 74 -23.77 -2.14 -1.13
CA TYR A 74 -22.82 -3.00 -0.41
C TYR A 74 -22.61 -4.28 -1.22
N ALA A 75 -21.35 -4.62 -1.52
CA ALA A 75 -20.96 -5.77 -2.32
C ALA A 75 -20.78 -7.05 -1.50
#